data_AF-A0A0F9FGE9-F1
#
_entry.id   AF-A0A0F9FGE9-F1
#
_cell.length_a   1.000
_cell.length_b   1.000
_cell.length_c   1.000
_cell.angle_alpha   90.00
_cell.angle_beta   90.00
_cell.angle_gamma   90.00
#
_symmetry.space_group_name_H-M   'P 1'
#
loop_
_entity.id
_entity.type
_entity.pdbx_description
1 polymer ?
#
loop_
_entity_poly.entity_id
_entity_poly.type
_entity_poly.pdbx_seq_one_letter_code
_entity_poly.pdbx_strand_id
1 'polypeptide(L)'
;MVFGIPGTDNFMSSIGWAKFTTGVGLFFLTIFLFILVGGVLFWWLNRKYDRKVDIHNIVWWEEIGEHMQLYGQSDKARELTIPGTNVKVFYIKARKMYLPRFTIKVGERTYFVGIRKNREIVNWRPKNLNKDMIESGLDYDHRDMRYASTNLKAMVDRNYRQKALPWYLEHKELIGVLILIIVVSGSFWFLFGKVEELLTLAGQILENAGVILNEANGMRNSGVVQV
;
A
#
# COMPACT_ATOMS: atom_id res chain seq x y z
N MET A 1 34.36 -2.55 20.51
CA MET A 1 34.82 -1.28 19.92
C MET A 1 33.66 -0.73 19.09
N VAL A 2 32.89 0.19 19.66
CA VAL A 2 31.74 0.82 18.99
C VAL A 2 32.26 2.09 18.34
N PHE A 3 32.22 2.16 17.01
CA PHE A 3 32.58 3.37 16.27
C PHE A 3 31.44 4.38 16.41
N GLY A 4 31.51 5.24 17.44
CA GLY A 4 30.68 6.42 17.56
C GLY A 4 31.19 7.54 16.65
N ILE A 5 30.29 8.17 15.90
CA ILE A 5 30.61 9.34 15.06
C ILE A 5 30.76 10.55 16.00
N PRO A 6 31.94 11.21 16.07
CA PRO A 6 32.14 12.34 16.96
C PRO A 6 31.20 13.48 16.58
N GLY A 7 30.37 13.94 17.53
CA GLY A 7 29.49 15.11 17.36
C GLY A 7 27.99 14.82 17.35
N THR A 8 27.55 13.56 17.34
CA THR A 8 26.12 13.23 17.51
C THR A 8 25.64 13.35 18.95
N ASP A 9 26.57 13.37 19.90
CA ASP A 9 26.33 13.25 21.34
C ASP A 9 25.72 14.54 21.92
N ASN A 10 26.04 15.69 21.32
CA ASN A 10 25.51 17.01 21.72
C ASN A 10 24.16 17.33 21.06
N PHE A 11 23.85 16.72 19.91
CA PHE A 11 22.56 16.92 19.25
C PHE A 11 21.47 16.04 19.87
N MET A 12 21.82 14.82 20.26
CA MET A 12 20.91 13.88 20.93
C MET A 12 20.59 14.25 22.39
N SER A 13 21.49 14.96 23.07
CA SER A 13 21.32 15.35 24.50
C SER A 13 20.62 16.70 24.71
N SER A 14 20.63 17.60 23.72
CA SER A 14 20.02 18.94 23.82
C SER A 14 18.51 18.95 23.52
N ILE A 15 18.05 18.02 22.71
CA ILE A 15 16.64 17.67 22.58
C ILE A 15 16.40 16.63 23.67
N GLY A 16 15.42 16.77 24.58
CA GLY A 16 15.23 15.94 25.78
C GLY A 16 14.93 14.44 25.60
N TRP A 17 15.57 13.76 24.64
CA TRP A 17 15.45 12.34 24.29
C TRP A 17 15.84 11.41 25.44
N ALA A 18 16.71 11.83 26.36
CA ALA A 18 17.10 11.02 27.51
C ALA A 18 15.92 10.65 28.43
N LYS A 19 14.81 11.43 28.40
CA LYS A 19 13.56 11.05 29.09
C LYS A 19 12.59 10.28 28.20
N PHE A 20 12.74 10.37 26.88
CA PHE A 20 11.90 9.74 25.87
C PHE A 20 12.27 8.26 25.60
N THR A 21 13.48 7.85 26.00
CA THR A 21 13.95 6.45 25.95
C THR A 21 13.41 5.59 27.09
N THR A 22 12.69 6.15 28.06
CA THR A 22 11.90 5.36 29.02
C THR A 22 10.79 4.62 28.28
N GLY A 23 10.42 3.41 28.74
CA GLY A 23 9.55 2.48 27.98
C GLY A 23 8.22 3.07 27.50
N VAL A 24 7.69 4.08 28.20
CA VAL A 24 6.46 4.80 27.80
C VAL A 24 6.70 5.72 26.60
N GLY A 25 7.81 6.45 26.54
CA GLY A 25 8.14 7.32 25.41
C GLY A 25 8.41 6.54 24.13
N LEU A 26 9.08 5.39 24.25
CA LEU A 26 9.32 4.45 23.15
C LEU A 26 8.00 3.87 22.59
N PHE A 27 7.02 3.57 23.45
CA PHE A 27 5.69 3.12 23.04
C PHE A 27 4.94 4.17 22.22
N PHE A 28 4.88 5.42 22.69
CA PHE A 28 4.21 6.50 21.95
C PHE A 28 4.92 6.83 20.63
N LEU A 29 6.26 6.79 20.60
CA LEU A 29 7.03 7.00 19.38
C LEU A 29 6.76 5.89 18.35
N THR A 30 6.62 4.65 18.81
CA THR A 30 6.27 3.51 17.95
C THR A 30 4.86 3.67 17.36
N ILE A 31 3.86 4.03 18.18
CA ILE A 31 2.49 4.30 17.70
C ILE A 31 2.49 5.45 16.69
N PHE A 32 3.22 6.54 16.99
CA PHE A 32 3.31 7.68 16.09
C PHE A 32 3.92 7.30 14.73
N LEU A 33 4.99 6.51 14.72
CA LEU A 33 5.58 5.97 13.49
C LEU A 33 4.58 5.12 12.70
N PHE A 34 3.82 4.25 13.36
CA PHE A 34 2.79 3.45 12.70
C PHE A 34 1.69 4.31 12.07
N ILE A 35 1.22 5.35 12.77
CA ILE A 35 0.22 6.29 12.25
C ILE A 35 0.79 7.07 11.06
N LEU A 36 2.04 7.51 11.14
CA LEU A 36 2.70 8.26 10.06
C LEU A 36 2.84 7.39 8.81
N VAL A 37 3.34 6.16 8.95
CA VAL A 37 3.46 5.21 7.83
C VAL A 37 2.10 4.86 7.26
N GLY A 38 1.10 4.59 8.11
CA GLY A 38 -0.27 4.31 7.70
C GLY A 38 -0.92 5.49 6.95
N GLY A 39 -0.73 6.71 7.45
CA GLY A 39 -1.22 7.94 6.84
C GLY A 39 -0.59 8.21 5.47
N VAL A 40 0.73 8.02 5.34
CA VAL A 40 1.45 8.15 4.06
C VAL A 40 0.96 7.12 3.05
N LEU A 41 0.80 5.85 3.46
CA LEU A 41 0.26 4.80 2.60
C LEU A 41 -1.18 5.09 2.15
N PHE A 42 -2.04 5.50 3.08
CA PHE A 42 -3.42 5.87 2.78
C PHE A 42 -3.49 7.03 1.77
N TRP A 43 -2.71 8.09 2.00
CA TRP A 43 -2.64 9.23 1.09
C TRP A 43 -2.15 8.83 -0.31
N TRP A 44 -1.11 7.98 -0.38
CA TRP A 44 -0.58 7.47 -1.65
C TRP A 44 -1.59 6.61 -2.41
N LEU A 45 -2.29 5.71 -1.71
CA LEU A 45 -3.33 4.86 -2.29
C LEU A 45 -4.52 5.68 -2.80
N ASN A 46 -5.00 6.65 -2.00
CA ASN A 46 -6.14 7.48 -2.37
C ASN A 46 -5.84 8.32 -3.62
N ARG A 47 -4.64 8.93 -3.66
CA ARG A 47 -4.17 9.68 -4.85
C ARG A 47 -4.06 8.81 -6.10
N LYS A 48 -3.77 7.51 -5.96
CA LYS A 48 -3.70 6.57 -7.08
C LYS A 48 -5.10 6.12 -7.54
N TYR A 49 -6.07 6.03 -6.63
CA TYR A 49 -7.43 5.62 -6.92
C TYR A 49 -8.19 6.71 -7.70
N ASP A 50 -8.18 7.95 -7.21
CA ASP A 50 -8.88 9.08 -7.85
C ASP A 50 -8.39 9.33 -9.29
N ARG A 51 -7.10 9.11 -9.53
CA ARG A 51 -6.51 9.25 -10.88
C ARG A 51 -7.01 8.19 -11.87
N LYS A 52 -7.44 7.02 -11.40
CA LYS A 52 -7.90 5.95 -12.30
C LYS A 52 -9.37 6.10 -12.68
N VAL A 53 -10.21 6.65 -11.80
CA VAL A 53 -11.68 6.66 -11.99
C VAL A 53 -12.10 7.48 -13.23
N ASP A 54 -11.40 8.57 -13.53
CA ASP A 54 -11.80 9.49 -14.61
C ASP A 54 -11.10 9.26 -15.96
N ILE A 55 -10.19 8.28 -16.03
CA ILE A 55 -9.45 7.99 -17.26
C ILE A 55 -10.25 7.03 -18.13
N HIS A 56 -10.56 7.50 -19.33
CA HIS A 56 -11.21 6.76 -20.40
C HIS A 56 -10.24 6.54 -21.56
N ASN A 57 -10.42 5.45 -22.29
CA ASN A 57 -9.63 5.13 -23.48
C ASN A 57 -10.46 5.46 -24.73
N ILE A 58 -9.87 6.21 -25.64
CA ILE A 58 -10.45 6.56 -26.93
C ILE A 58 -9.62 5.86 -28.00
N VAL A 59 -10.27 5.00 -28.76
CA VAL A 59 -9.66 4.29 -29.89
C VAL A 59 -10.11 4.98 -31.16
N TRP A 60 -9.14 5.52 -31.90
CA TRP A 60 -9.39 6.28 -33.11
C TRP A 60 -9.42 5.37 -34.33
N TRP A 61 -10.35 5.64 -35.22
CA TRP A 61 -10.49 5.00 -36.50
C TRP A 61 -10.61 6.08 -37.56
N GLU A 62 -10.02 5.87 -38.72
CA GLU A 62 -10.10 6.78 -39.85
C GLU A 62 -10.70 6.05 -41.06
N GLU A 63 -11.62 6.73 -41.74
CA GLU A 63 -12.22 6.25 -42.97
C GLU A 63 -11.26 6.52 -44.15
N ILE A 64 -10.56 5.48 -44.59
CA ILE A 64 -9.67 5.54 -45.77
C ILE A 64 -10.34 4.75 -46.89
N GLY A 65 -10.88 5.45 -47.90
CA GLY A 65 -11.63 4.82 -48.98
C GLY A 65 -13.00 4.33 -48.53
N GLU A 66 -13.26 3.03 -48.59
CA GLU A 66 -14.52 2.39 -48.16
C GLU A 66 -14.37 1.59 -46.85
N HIS A 67 -13.20 1.69 -46.20
CA HIS A 67 -12.88 0.90 -45.02
C HIS A 67 -12.48 1.79 -43.84
N MET A 68 -12.90 1.38 -42.64
CA MET A 68 -12.46 1.98 -41.39
C MET A 68 -11.17 1.28 -40.95
N GLN A 69 -10.10 2.02 -40.78
CA GLN A 69 -8.83 1.51 -40.28
C GLN A 69 -8.47 2.16 -38.95
N LEU A 70 -7.72 1.44 -38.12
CA LEU A 70 -7.28 1.95 -36.82
C LEU A 70 -6.30 3.12 -37.03
N TYR A 71 -6.65 4.29 -36.53
CA TYR A 71 -5.83 5.49 -36.64
C TYR A 71 -4.90 5.61 -35.43
N GLY A 72 -3.75 4.94 -35.50
CA GLY A 72 -2.71 5.01 -34.47
C GLY A 72 -3.07 4.28 -33.16
N GLN A 73 -2.48 4.75 -32.05
CA GLN A 73 -2.68 4.16 -30.72
C GLN A 73 -3.90 4.74 -30.01
N SER A 74 -4.43 3.98 -29.04
CA SER A 74 -5.51 4.45 -28.16
C SER A 74 -5.03 5.61 -27.28
N ASP A 75 -5.80 6.70 -27.25
CA ASP A 75 -5.53 7.85 -26.41
C ASP A 75 -6.24 7.75 -25.06
N LYS A 76 -5.63 8.33 -24.03
CA LYS A 76 -6.25 8.49 -22.71
C LYS A 76 -6.92 9.85 -22.60
N ALA A 77 -8.21 9.83 -22.29
CA ALA A 77 -9.03 11.00 -22.07
C ALA A 77 -9.43 11.12 -20.60
N ARG A 78 -9.41 12.34 -20.06
CA ARG A 78 -9.92 12.63 -18.72
C ARG A 78 -11.32 13.21 -18.83
N GLU A 79 -12.27 12.66 -18.08
CA GLU A 79 -13.60 13.26 -17.93
C GLU A 79 -13.46 14.51 -17.04
N LEU A 80 -13.88 15.66 -17.56
CA LEU A 80 -13.92 16.93 -16.85
C LEU A 80 -15.36 17.44 -16.86
N THR A 81 -15.80 18.01 -15.75
CA THR A 81 -17.09 18.72 -15.69
C THR A 81 -16.80 20.20 -15.85
N ILE A 82 -17.49 20.86 -16.79
CA ILE A 82 -17.30 22.30 -17.02
C ILE A 82 -17.87 23.05 -15.81
N PRO A 83 -17.07 23.92 -15.14
CA PRO A 83 -17.52 24.67 -13.97
C PRO A 83 -18.81 25.45 -14.26
N GLY A 84 -19.77 25.40 -13.34
CA GLY A 84 -21.06 26.07 -13.48
C GLY A 84 -22.05 25.38 -14.43
N THR A 85 -21.74 24.19 -14.95
CA THR A 85 -22.66 23.40 -15.78
C THR A 85 -22.64 21.92 -15.37
N ASN A 86 -23.68 21.17 -15.78
CA ASN A 86 -23.70 19.70 -15.67
C ASN A 86 -23.11 19.00 -16.92
N VAL A 87 -22.46 19.77 -17.81
CA VAL A 87 -21.90 19.24 -19.05
C VAL A 87 -20.53 18.65 -18.78
N LYS A 88 -20.36 17.39 -19.19
CA LYS A 88 -19.10 16.67 -19.09
C LYS A 88 -18.42 16.59 -20.44
N VAL A 89 -17.12 16.82 -20.45
CA VAL A 89 -16.28 16.80 -21.64
C VAL A 89 -15.09 15.88 -21.42
N PHE A 90 -14.60 15.31 -22.50
CA PHE A 90 -13.36 14.56 -22.53
C PHE A 90 -12.22 15.47 -22.95
N TYR A 91 -11.20 15.56 -22.09
CA TYR A 91 -9.95 16.22 -22.43
C TYR A 91 -8.88 15.19 -22.77
N ILE A 92 -8.35 15.27 -24.00
CA ILE A 92 -7.32 14.38 -24.50
C ILE A 92 -5.99 15.12 -24.47
N LYS A 93 -5.12 14.75 -23.52
CA LYS A 93 -3.84 15.44 -23.32
C LYS A 93 -2.91 15.33 -24.53
N ALA A 94 -2.88 14.17 -25.20
CA ALA A 94 -2.00 13.92 -26.34
C ALA A 94 -2.30 14.86 -27.53
N ARG A 95 -3.58 15.12 -27.79
CA ARG A 95 -4.06 15.95 -28.91
C ARG A 95 -4.41 17.38 -28.50
N LYS A 96 -4.31 17.71 -27.20
CA LYS A 96 -4.71 19.00 -26.61
C LYS A 96 -6.10 19.45 -27.05
N MET A 97 -7.05 18.52 -27.09
CA MET A 97 -8.41 18.77 -27.60
C MET A 97 -9.47 18.43 -26.55
N TYR A 98 -10.58 19.16 -26.60
CA TYR A 98 -11.79 18.88 -25.83
C TYR A 98 -12.84 18.28 -26.75
N LEU A 99 -13.46 17.20 -26.30
CA LEU A 99 -14.56 16.54 -27.00
C LEU A 99 -15.78 16.46 -26.09
N PRO A 100 -16.99 16.53 -26.64
CA PRO A 100 -18.18 16.22 -25.85
C PRO A 100 -18.11 14.77 -25.35
N ARG A 101 -18.72 14.51 -24.20
CA ARG A 101 -18.78 13.14 -23.66
C ARG A 101 -19.53 12.23 -24.62
N PHE A 102 -18.84 11.19 -25.06
CA PHE A 102 -19.41 10.14 -25.89
C PHE A 102 -20.43 9.29 -25.13
N THR A 103 -21.53 8.94 -25.79
CA THR A 103 -22.63 8.15 -25.21
C THR A 103 -22.48 6.65 -25.44
N ILE A 104 -22.06 6.25 -26.64
CA ILE A 104 -21.90 4.85 -27.04
C ILE A 104 -20.57 4.32 -26.49
N LYS A 105 -20.64 3.37 -25.55
CA LYS A 105 -19.47 2.66 -24.98
C LYS A 105 -19.29 1.31 -25.67
N VAL A 106 -18.03 0.93 -25.92
CA VAL A 106 -17.65 -0.40 -26.42
C VAL A 106 -17.11 -1.29 -25.29
N GLY A 107 -16.56 -0.68 -24.24
CA GLY A 107 -16.15 -1.35 -23.00
C GLY A 107 -16.40 -0.46 -21.78
N GLU A 108 -16.00 -0.91 -20.59
CA GLU A 108 -16.28 -0.22 -19.31
C GLU A 108 -15.85 1.26 -19.33
N ARG A 109 -14.75 1.57 -20.01
CA ARG A 109 -14.23 2.94 -20.21
C ARG A 109 -13.63 3.16 -21.60
N THR A 110 -14.10 2.43 -22.59
CA THR A 110 -13.53 2.46 -23.94
C THR A 110 -14.57 2.95 -24.95
N TYR A 111 -14.19 3.94 -25.75
CA TYR A 111 -15.01 4.53 -26.80
C TYR A 111 -14.29 4.37 -28.14
N PHE A 112 -15.05 4.04 -29.18
CA PHE A 112 -14.54 4.00 -30.55
C PHE A 112 -15.00 5.27 -31.26
N VAL A 113 -14.03 5.97 -31.85
CA VAL A 113 -14.25 7.27 -32.47
C VAL A 113 -13.73 7.20 -33.89
N GLY A 114 -14.61 7.50 -34.84
CA GLY A 114 -14.33 7.49 -36.27
C GLY A 114 -14.14 8.91 -36.76
N ILE A 115 -13.10 9.11 -37.57
CA ILE A 115 -12.86 10.33 -38.34
C ILE A 115 -13.37 10.04 -39.75
N ARG A 116 -14.47 10.69 -40.14
CA ARG A 116 -15.06 10.57 -41.48
C ARG A 116 -14.24 11.34 -42.51
N LYS A 117 -14.51 11.11 -43.81
CA LYS A 117 -13.88 11.85 -44.92
C LYS A 117 -14.00 13.38 -44.81
N ASN A 118 -15.09 13.89 -44.24
CA ASN A 118 -15.31 15.31 -43.96
C ASN A 118 -14.60 15.82 -42.70
N ARG A 119 -13.73 15.00 -42.07
CA ARG A 119 -13.07 15.25 -40.78
C ARG A 119 -14.02 15.40 -39.59
N GLU A 120 -15.26 14.96 -39.73
CA GLU A 120 -16.20 14.89 -38.62
C GLU A 120 -15.82 13.74 -37.68
N ILE A 121 -15.84 14.04 -36.38
CA ILE A 121 -15.53 13.07 -35.33
C ILE A 121 -16.84 12.46 -34.84
N VAL A 122 -17.03 11.17 -35.12
CA VAL A 122 -18.27 10.46 -34.82
C VAL A 122 -17.99 9.31 -33.88
N ASN A 123 -18.79 9.21 -32.81
CA ASN A 123 -18.76 8.02 -31.95
C ASN A 123 -19.51 6.87 -32.64
N TRP A 124 -18.86 5.72 -32.73
CA TRP A 124 -19.46 4.54 -33.34
C TRP A 124 -19.16 3.29 -32.52
N ARG A 125 -19.87 2.21 -32.81
CA ARG A 125 -19.57 0.87 -32.30
C ARG A 125 -19.70 -0.14 -33.42
N PRO A 126 -18.93 -1.24 -33.40
CA PRO A 126 -19.21 -2.38 -34.26
C PRO A 126 -20.64 -2.85 -34.06
N LYS A 127 -21.25 -3.38 -35.12
CA LYS A 127 -22.54 -4.07 -34.98
C LYS A 127 -22.38 -5.26 -34.04
N ASN A 128 -23.45 -5.58 -33.32
CA ASN A 128 -23.46 -6.72 -32.43
C ASN A 128 -23.50 -7.99 -33.28
N LEU A 129 -22.36 -8.66 -33.41
CA LEU A 129 -22.23 -9.91 -34.16
C LEU A 129 -23.27 -10.95 -33.74
N ASN A 130 -23.61 -11.07 -32.46
CA ASN A 130 -24.63 -12.03 -32.03
C ASN A 130 -26.00 -11.72 -32.62
N LYS A 131 -26.33 -10.43 -32.75
CA LYS A 131 -27.61 -10.01 -33.34
C LYS A 131 -27.62 -10.30 -34.84
N ASP A 132 -26.54 -9.95 -35.54
CA ASP A 132 -26.40 -10.20 -36.98
C ASP A 132 -26.33 -11.71 -37.30
N MET A 133 -25.75 -12.53 -36.41
CA MET A 133 -25.69 -13.99 -36.53
C MET A 133 -27.06 -14.66 -36.34
N ILE A 134 -27.83 -14.21 -35.35
CA ILE A 134 -29.22 -14.65 -35.15
C ILE A 134 -30.06 -14.27 -36.37
N GLU A 135 -29.91 -13.04 -36.87
CA GLU A 135 -30.64 -12.55 -38.05
C GLU A 135 -30.24 -13.29 -39.35
N SER A 136 -29.01 -13.80 -39.44
CA SER A 136 -28.51 -14.56 -40.60
C SER A 136 -28.77 -16.08 -40.52
N GLY A 137 -29.46 -16.55 -39.47
CA GLY A 137 -29.80 -17.97 -39.32
C GLY A 137 -28.59 -18.88 -39.07
N LEU A 138 -27.45 -18.30 -38.69
CA LEU A 138 -26.28 -19.05 -38.25
C LEU A 138 -26.53 -19.55 -36.84
N ASP A 139 -27.16 -20.71 -36.73
CA ASP A 139 -27.32 -21.43 -35.48
C ASP A 139 -25.94 -21.98 -35.09
N TYR A 140 -25.18 -21.19 -34.35
CA TYR A 140 -23.88 -21.61 -33.87
C TYR A 140 -24.10 -22.75 -32.86
N ASP A 141 -23.38 -23.86 -33.05
CA ASP A 141 -23.33 -24.93 -32.05
C ASP A 141 -22.49 -24.51 -30.83
N HIS A 142 -23.03 -23.56 -30.07
CA HIS A 142 -22.36 -22.91 -28.95
C HIS A 142 -22.12 -23.87 -27.78
N ARG A 143 -22.82 -25.02 -27.74
CA ARG A 143 -22.74 -25.95 -26.61
C ARG A 143 -21.37 -26.59 -26.58
N ASP A 144 -20.92 -27.16 -27.69
CA ASP A 144 -19.66 -27.89 -27.74
C ASP A 144 -18.45 -26.99 -27.48
N MET A 145 -18.45 -25.78 -28.04
CA MET A 145 -17.36 -24.84 -27.85
C MET A 145 -17.31 -24.26 -26.41
N ARG A 146 -18.48 -24.07 -25.77
CA ARG A 146 -18.54 -23.68 -24.34
C ARG A 146 -18.10 -24.81 -23.42
N TYR A 147 -18.48 -26.05 -23.70
CA TYR A 147 -18.02 -27.22 -22.94
C TYR A 147 -16.50 -27.39 -23.09
N ALA A 148 -15.98 -27.27 -24.31
CA ALA A 148 -14.54 -27.31 -24.58
C ALA A 148 -13.80 -26.19 -23.82
N SER A 149 -14.29 -24.94 -23.86
CA SER A 149 -13.62 -23.83 -23.16
C SER A 149 -13.67 -23.99 -21.64
N THR A 150 -14.76 -24.52 -21.10
CA THR A 150 -14.93 -24.74 -19.65
C THR A 150 -13.99 -25.83 -19.16
N ASN A 151 -13.89 -26.94 -19.90
CA ASN A 151 -12.94 -28.01 -19.60
C ASN A 151 -11.50 -27.53 -19.68
N LEU A 152 -11.17 -26.75 -20.72
CA LEU A 152 -9.83 -26.19 -20.88
C LEU A 152 -9.48 -25.24 -19.73
N LYS A 153 -10.43 -24.38 -19.32
CA LYS A 153 -10.24 -23.46 -18.19
C LYS A 153 -10.04 -24.21 -16.88
N ALA A 154 -10.79 -25.28 -16.63
CA ALA A 154 -10.63 -26.12 -15.43
C ALA A 154 -9.27 -26.83 -15.42
N MET A 155 -8.80 -27.33 -16.58
CA MET A 155 -7.47 -27.93 -16.70
C MET A 155 -6.35 -26.91 -16.45
N VAL A 156 -6.48 -25.69 -16.99
CA VAL A 156 -5.50 -24.61 -16.78
C VAL A 156 -5.51 -24.14 -15.33
N ASP A 157 -6.69 -23.94 -14.73
CA ASP A 157 -6.81 -23.50 -13.33
C ASP A 157 -6.19 -24.51 -12.37
N ARG A 158 -6.44 -25.81 -12.58
CA ARG A 158 -5.86 -26.90 -11.79
C ARG A 158 -4.34 -27.01 -11.96
N ASN A 159 -3.82 -26.83 -13.17
CA ASN A 159 -2.40 -27.03 -13.45
C ASN A 159 -1.53 -25.79 -13.17
N TYR A 160 -2.06 -24.59 -13.33
CA TYR A 160 -1.27 -23.35 -13.29
C TYR A 160 -1.69 -22.38 -12.18
N ARG A 161 -2.99 -22.22 -11.89
CA ARG A 161 -3.46 -21.26 -10.87
C ARG A 161 -3.45 -21.84 -9.46
N GLN A 162 -3.81 -23.11 -9.30
CA GLN A 162 -3.81 -23.77 -7.98
C GLN A 162 -2.41 -24.24 -7.55
N LYS A 163 -1.47 -24.44 -8.49
CA LYS A 163 -0.06 -24.67 -8.17
C LYS A 163 0.72 -23.39 -7.83
N ALA A 164 0.21 -22.22 -8.22
CA ALA A 164 0.64 -20.95 -7.67
C ALA A 164 0.04 -20.79 -6.26
N LEU A 165 0.52 -21.59 -5.32
CA LEU A 165 0.25 -21.36 -3.90
C LEU A 165 0.58 -19.88 -3.61
N PRO A 166 -0.34 -19.12 -2.99
CA PRO A 166 -0.04 -17.78 -2.53
C PRO A 166 1.32 -17.80 -1.80
N TRP A 167 2.24 -16.91 -2.20
CA TRP A 167 3.63 -16.93 -1.73
C TRP A 167 3.77 -17.03 -0.19
N TYR A 168 2.79 -16.50 0.56
CA TYR A 168 2.75 -16.57 2.02
C TYR A 168 2.43 -17.97 2.57
N LEU A 169 1.72 -18.82 1.82
CA LEU A 169 1.49 -20.23 2.18
C LEU A 169 2.72 -21.09 1.91
N GLU A 170 3.47 -20.76 0.86
CA GLU A 170 4.75 -21.40 0.56
C GLU A 170 5.80 -21.07 1.64
N HIS A 171 5.80 -19.84 2.16
CA HIS A 171 6.76 -19.38 3.17
C HIS A 171 6.18 -19.34 4.59
N LYS A 172 5.09 -20.08 4.85
CA LYS A 172 4.40 -20.06 6.16
C LYS A 172 5.33 -20.40 7.33
N GLU A 173 6.28 -21.29 7.10
CA GLU A 173 7.27 -21.71 8.10
C GLU A 173 8.28 -20.59 8.37
N LEU A 174 8.78 -19.93 7.33
CA LEU A 174 9.71 -18.80 7.45
C LEU A 174 9.06 -17.60 8.15
N ILE A 175 7.79 -17.30 7.82
CA ILE A 175 7.01 -16.25 8.50
C ILE A 175 6.81 -16.61 9.97
N GLY A 176 6.51 -17.89 10.29
CA GLY A 176 6.39 -18.37 11.66
C GLY A 176 7.69 -18.19 12.46
N VAL A 177 8.83 -18.53 11.87
CA VAL A 177 10.16 -18.32 12.48
C VAL A 177 10.45 -16.84 12.71
N LEU A 178 10.12 -15.97 11.74
CA LEU A 178 10.30 -14.52 11.88
C LEU A 178 9.49 -13.96 13.05
N ILE A 179 8.22 -14.35 13.17
CA ILE A 179 7.35 -13.92 14.28
C ILE A 179 7.91 -14.43 15.61
N LEU A 180 8.36 -15.68 15.66
CA LEU A 180 8.97 -16.26 16.86
C LEU A 180 10.22 -15.49 17.28
N ILE A 181 11.11 -15.15 16.34
CA ILE A 181 12.30 -14.34 16.61
C ILE A 181 11.90 -12.98 17.21
N ILE A 182 10.91 -12.29 16.62
CA ILE A 182 10.44 -10.99 17.12
C ILE A 182 9.90 -11.12 18.56
N VAL A 183 9.08 -12.13 18.83
CA VAL A 183 8.49 -12.36 20.17
C VAL A 183 9.58 -12.70 21.19
N VAL A 184 10.53 -13.56 20.82
CA VAL A 184 11.63 -13.97 21.71
C VAL A 184 12.56 -12.79 21.98
N SER A 185 12.97 -12.04 20.96
CA SER A 185 13.80 -10.84 21.13
C SER A 185 13.10 -9.77 21.97
N GLY A 186 11.81 -9.54 21.76
CA GLY A 186 11.01 -8.63 22.59
C GLY A 186 10.93 -9.09 24.05
N SER A 187 10.77 -10.39 24.28
CA SER A 187 10.73 -10.99 25.62
C SER A 187 12.07 -10.85 26.34
N PHE A 188 13.19 -11.10 25.66
CA PHE A 188 14.52 -10.90 26.23
C PHE A 188 14.80 -9.43 26.55
N TRP A 189 14.42 -8.52 25.65
CA TRP A 189 14.57 -7.09 25.89
C TRP A 189 13.80 -6.64 27.15
N PHE A 190 12.56 -7.14 27.32
CA PHE A 190 11.77 -6.90 28.53
C PHE A 190 12.43 -7.48 29.79
N LEU A 191 12.94 -8.71 29.72
CA LEU A 191 13.64 -9.36 30.83
C LEU A 191 14.89 -8.58 31.25
N PHE A 192 15.70 -8.11 30.30
CA PHE A 192 16.88 -7.29 30.62
C PHE A 192 16.50 -5.98 31.32
N GLY A 193 15.43 -5.32 30.87
CA GLY A 193 14.91 -4.12 31.56
C GLY A 193 14.49 -4.41 33.00
N LYS A 194 13.89 -5.57 33.28
CA LYS A 194 13.50 -5.97 34.64
C LYS A 194 14.69 -6.35 35.52
N VAL A 195 15.71 -6.99 34.95
CA VAL A 195 16.95 -7.31 35.67
C VAL A 195 17.71 -6.04 36.06
N GLU A 196 17.78 -5.06 35.17
CA GLU A 196 18.40 -3.76 35.47
C GLU A 196 17.69 -3.03 36.62
N GLU A 197 16.35 -3.04 36.64
CA GLU A 197 15.54 -2.48 37.72
C GLU A 197 15.83 -3.17 39.07
N LEU A 198 15.92 -4.50 39.07
CA LEU A 198 16.25 -5.27 40.29
C LEU A 198 17.68 -5.04 40.78
N LEU A 199 18.65 -4.97 39.87
CA LEU A 199 20.05 -4.67 40.23
C LEU A 199 20.18 -3.27 40.83
N THR A 200 19.44 -2.30 40.27
CA THR A 200 19.41 -0.94 40.82
C THR A 200 18.83 -0.93 42.24
N LEU A 201 17.71 -1.63 42.47
CA LEU A 201 17.11 -1.75 43.80
C LEU A 201 18.04 -2.46 44.80
N ALA A 202 18.71 -3.54 44.37
CA ALA A 202 19.67 -4.25 45.21
C ALA A 202 20.88 -3.35 45.59
N GLY A 203 21.37 -2.55 44.65
CA GLY A 203 22.42 -1.56 44.90
C GLY A 203 22.00 -0.52 45.94
N GLN A 204 20.78 0.02 45.84
CA GLN A 204 20.24 0.97 46.82
C GLN A 204 20.08 0.37 48.22
N ILE A 205 19.63 -0.89 48.31
CA ILE A 205 19.51 -1.59 49.60
C ILE A 205 20.90 -1.79 50.24
N LEU A 206 21.90 -2.19 49.46
CA LEU A 206 23.28 -2.35 49.94
C LEU A 206 23.88 -1.04 50.44
N GLU A 207 23.65 0.06 49.72
CA GLU A 207 24.11 1.39 50.12
C GLU A 207 23.47 1.83 51.44
N ASN A 208 22.14 1.68 51.58
CA ASN A 208 21.41 1.98 52.80
C ASN A 208 21.88 1.12 53.99
N ALA A 209 22.15 -0.17 53.77
CA ALA A 209 22.70 -1.05 54.80
C ALA A 209 24.11 -0.61 55.25
N GLY A 210 24.94 -0.13 54.31
CA GLY A 210 26.24 0.45 54.62
C GLY A 210 26.16 1.72 55.47
N VAL A 211 25.19 2.60 55.18
CA VAL A 211 24.94 3.81 55.99
C VAL A 211 24.53 3.44 57.42
N ILE A 212 23.58 2.51 57.59
CA ILE A 212 23.13 2.07 58.92
C ILE A 212 24.28 1.45 59.72
N LEU A 213 25.12 0.63 59.09
CA LEU A 213 26.30 0.04 59.73
C LEU A 213 27.30 1.11 60.19
N ASN A 214 27.53 2.14 59.38
CA ASN A 214 28.43 3.23 59.73
C ASN A 214 27.85 4.10 60.85
N GLU A 215 26.56 4.40 60.85
CA GLU A 215 25.88 5.12 61.93
C GLU A 215 25.91 4.32 63.25
N ALA A 216 25.66 3.01 63.20
CA ALA A 216 25.75 2.14 64.37
C ALA A 216 27.18 2.10 64.97
N ASN A 217 28.20 2.06 64.11
CA ASN A 217 29.59 2.14 64.55
C ASN A 217 29.97 3.54 65.11
N GLY A 218 29.40 4.60 64.55
CA GLY A 218 29.58 5.98 65.05
C GLY A 218 28.98 6.18 66.45
N MET A 219 27.75 5.70 66.68
CA MET A 219 27.10 5.78 68.00
C MET A 219 27.81 4.93 69.06
N ARG A 220 28.41 3.80 68.67
CA ARG A 220 29.22 2.98 69.58
C ARG A 220 30.48 3.69 70.05
N ASN A 221 31.07 4.56 69.22
CA ASN A 221 32.27 5.34 69.56
C ASN A 221 31.96 6.64 70.30
N SER A 222 30.74 7.21 70.19
CA SER A 222 30.35 8.43 70.94
C SER A 222 29.85 8.15 72.36
N GLY A 223 29.60 6.88 72.72
CA GLY A 223 29.20 6.46 74.06
C GLY A 223 30.31 6.41 75.10
N VAL A 224 31.56 6.76 74.76
CA VAL A 224 32.64 6.91 75.75
C VAL A 224 32.50 8.28 76.40
N VAL A 225 31.62 8.36 77.40
CA VAL A 225 31.60 9.46 78.38
C VAL A 225 32.97 9.48 79.03
N GLN A 226 33.76 10.52 78.73
CA GLN A 226 34.93 10.87 79.51
C GLN A 226 34.45 11.22 80.91
N VAL A 227 34.62 10.27 81.84
CA VAL A 227 34.57 10.52 83.29
C VAL A 227 35.94 10.98 83.73
#